data_AF-A0A2G2XEG4-F1
#
_entry.id   AF-A0A2G2XEG4-F1
#
_cell.length_a   1.000
_cell.length_b   1.000
_cell.length_c   1.000
_cell.angle_alpha   90.00
_cell.angle_beta   90.00
_cell.angle_gamma   90.00
#
_symmetry.space_group_name_H-M   'P 1'
#
loop_
_entity.id
_entity.type
_entity.pdbx_description
1 polymer ?
#
loop_
_entity_poly.entity_id
_entity_poly.type
_entity_poly.pdbx_seq_one_letter_code
_entity_poly.pdbx_strand_id
1 'polypeptide(L)'
;MGLRDTLMVYRNLIKAVEKHIGKEEHKVHFTDFIRDEFRKKRNLDYPKDPSFILQRIKLAQNYTYLLNSVHHHKDLLFSYNIAVDRSNEMTKVLGKSAASVGLRLPDVYQS
;
A
#
# COMPACT_ATOMS: atom_id res chain seq x y z
N MET A 1 -17.15 -19.95 -11.94
CA MET A 1 -16.74 -18.55 -11.69
C MET A 1 -17.03 -17.75 -12.95
N GLY A 2 -17.86 -16.71 -12.85
CA GLY A 2 -18.33 -15.96 -14.03
C GLY A 2 -17.34 -14.89 -14.49
N LEU A 3 -17.47 -14.41 -15.73
CA LEU A 3 -16.68 -13.28 -16.26
C LEU A 3 -16.79 -12.04 -15.35
N ARG A 4 -17.97 -11.81 -14.77
CA ARG A 4 -18.24 -10.73 -13.81
C ARG A 4 -17.35 -10.79 -12.56
N ASP A 5 -17.12 -11.98 -12.02
CA ASP A 5 -16.30 -12.18 -10.81
C ASP A 5 -14.85 -11.81 -11.11
N THR A 6 -14.33 -12.24 -12.26
CA THR A 6 -12.94 -11.95 -12.66
C THR A 6 -12.69 -10.47 -12.88
N LEU A 7 -13.66 -9.74 -13.46
CA LEU A 7 -13.60 -8.28 -13.61
C LEU A 7 -13.64 -7.56 -12.28
N MET A 8 -14.39 -8.08 -11.31
CA MET A 8 -14.43 -7.52 -9.95
C MET A 8 -13.07 -7.69 -9.26
N VAL A 9 -12.45 -8.87 -9.37
CA VAL A 9 -11.11 -9.12 -8.82
C VAL A 9 -10.07 -8.18 -9.41
N TYR A 10 -10.06 -8.05 -10.74
CA TYR A 10 -9.19 -7.11 -11.44
C TYR A 10 -9.35 -5.67 -10.93
N ARG A 11 -10.60 -5.19 -10.85
CA ARG A 11 -10.90 -3.83 -10.36
C ARG A 11 -10.46 -3.62 -8.91
N ASN A 12 -10.70 -4.59 -8.05
CA ASN A 12 -10.33 -4.51 -6.64
C ASN A 12 -8.82 -4.50 -6.46
N LEU A 13 -8.10 -5.33 -7.23
CA LEU A 13 -6.64 -5.37 -7.21
C LEU A 13 -6.02 -4.04 -7.67
N ILE A 14 -6.47 -3.50 -8.82
CA ILE A 14 -5.99 -2.21 -9.32
C ILE A 14 -6.24 -1.11 -8.28
N LYS A 15 -7.45 -1.04 -7.71
CA LYS A 15 -7.77 -0.04 -6.68
C LYS A 15 -6.89 -0.15 -5.44
N ALA A 16 -6.62 -1.37 -4.97
CA ALA A 16 -5.79 -1.59 -3.80
C ALA A 16 -4.33 -1.18 -4.05
N VAL A 17 -3.78 -1.56 -5.20
CA VAL A 17 -2.41 -1.17 -5.62
C VAL A 17 -2.30 0.34 -5.77
N GLU A 18 -3.24 0.96 -6.46
CA GLU A 18 -3.29 2.41 -6.63
C GLU A 18 -3.39 3.17 -5.30
N LYS A 19 -4.17 2.65 -4.34
CA LYS A 19 -4.36 3.24 -3.02
C LYS A 19 -3.11 3.16 -2.15
N HIS A 20 -2.45 2.01 -2.16
CA HIS A 20 -1.43 1.67 -1.15
C HIS A 20 0.01 1.78 -1.65
N ILE A 21 0.25 1.52 -2.94
CA ILE A 21 1.58 1.63 -3.56
C ILE A 21 1.75 3.03 -4.17
N GLY A 22 0.70 3.55 -4.80
CA GLY A 22 0.64 4.89 -5.38
C GLY A 22 0.53 4.91 -6.90
N LYS A 23 0.33 6.11 -7.46
CA LYS A 23 0.14 6.35 -8.91
C LYS A 23 1.26 7.19 -9.55
N GLU A 24 2.35 7.39 -8.83
CA GLU A 24 3.51 8.16 -9.30
C GLU A 24 4.12 7.49 -10.54
N GLU A 25 4.70 8.27 -11.47
CA GLU A 25 5.23 7.76 -12.75
C GLU A 25 6.14 6.53 -12.58
N HIS A 26 7.02 6.54 -11.59
CA HIS A 26 7.93 5.43 -11.31
C HIS A 26 7.24 4.19 -10.72
N LYS A 27 5.95 4.24 -10.36
CA LYS A 27 5.14 3.14 -9.78
C LYS A 27 4.04 2.65 -10.73
N VAL A 28 3.82 3.31 -11.86
CA VAL A 28 2.77 2.93 -12.84
C VAL A 28 2.98 1.51 -13.37
N HIS A 29 4.23 1.05 -13.45
CA HIS A 29 4.61 -0.28 -13.91
C HIS A 29 3.91 -1.43 -13.15
N PHE A 30 3.54 -1.24 -11.87
CA PHE A 30 2.76 -2.24 -11.13
C PHE A 30 1.35 -2.41 -11.70
N THR A 31 0.69 -1.28 -12.02
CA THR A 31 -0.67 -1.31 -12.59
C THR A 31 -0.67 -1.79 -14.04
N ASP A 32 0.38 -1.47 -14.81
CA ASP A 32 0.55 -1.95 -16.18
C ASP A 32 0.80 -3.45 -16.22
N PHE A 33 1.67 -3.95 -15.34
CA PHE A 33 1.88 -5.39 -15.19
C PHE A 33 0.57 -6.13 -14.89
N ILE A 34 -0.26 -5.61 -13.98
CA ILE A 34 -1.57 -6.21 -13.68
C ILE A 34 -2.49 -6.16 -14.91
N ARG A 35 -2.53 -5.04 -15.65
CA ARG A 35 -3.32 -4.94 -16.89
C ARG A 35 -2.89 -5.99 -17.91
N ASP A 36 -1.59 -6.15 -18.11
CA ASP A 36 -1.03 -7.08 -19.09
C ASP A 36 -1.31 -8.52 -18.69
N GLU A 37 -1.13 -8.88 -17.41
CA GLU A 37 -1.40 -10.23 -16.91
C GLU A 37 -2.87 -10.64 -17.08
N PHE A 38 -3.81 -9.70 -16.90
CA PHE A 38 -5.25 -9.94 -17.10
C PHE A 38 -5.70 -9.86 -18.56
N ARG A 39 -4.91 -9.23 -19.45
CA ARG A 39 -5.15 -9.15 -20.90
C ARG A 39 -4.58 -10.35 -21.67
N LYS A 40 -3.56 -11.04 -21.13
CA LYS A 40 -2.95 -12.23 -21.74
C LYS A 40 -4.01 -13.22 -22.21
N LYS A 41 -3.88 -13.71 -23.45
CA LYS A 41 -4.93 -14.48 -24.10
C LYS A 41 -4.96 -15.88 -23.51
N ARG A 42 -6.15 -16.29 -23.06
CA ARG A 42 -6.47 -17.63 -22.52
C ARG A 42 -5.98 -18.81 -23.36
N ASN A 43 -5.77 -18.60 -24.67
CA ASN A 43 -5.47 -19.65 -25.64
C ASN A 43 -3.99 -19.70 -26.08
N LEU A 44 -3.17 -18.70 -25.74
CA LEU A 44 -1.77 -18.56 -26.20
C LEU A 44 -0.77 -18.62 -25.05
N ASP A 45 -1.09 -18.00 -23.91
CA ASP A 45 -0.10 -17.77 -22.85
C ASP A 45 -0.28 -18.68 -21.62
N TYR A 46 -1.40 -19.41 -21.55
CA TYR A 46 -1.75 -20.21 -20.37
C TYR A 46 -2.22 -21.62 -20.73
N PRO A 47 -2.00 -22.61 -19.84
CA PRO A 47 -2.61 -23.92 -19.97
C PRO A 47 -4.12 -23.79 -20.11
N LYS A 48 -4.73 -24.58 -21.01
CA LYS A 48 -6.20 -24.63 -21.20
C LYS A 48 -6.96 -25.18 -19.98
N ASP A 49 -6.24 -25.53 -18.91
CA ASP A 49 -6.82 -26.05 -17.68
C ASP A 49 -7.62 -24.95 -16.94
N PRO A 50 -8.95 -25.12 -16.78
CA PRO A 50 -9.77 -24.20 -15.99
C PRO A 50 -9.30 -24.04 -14.55
N SER A 51 -8.65 -25.07 -13.98
CA SER A 51 -8.16 -25.06 -12.60
C SER A 51 -7.03 -24.04 -12.41
N PHE A 52 -6.13 -23.94 -13.39
CA PHE A 52 -5.01 -23.00 -13.38
C PHE A 52 -5.50 -21.54 -13.34
N ILE A 53 -6.51 -21.23 -14.17
CA ILE A 53 -7.10 -19.88 -14.23
C ILE A 53 -7.79 -19.55 -12.91
N LEU A 54 -8.50 -20.51 -12.32
CA LEU A 54 -9.15 -20.33 -11.03
C LEU A 54 -8.13 -20.04 -9.92
N GLN A 55 -7.02 -20.76 -9.89
CA GLN A 55 -5.93 -20.55 -8.93
C GLN A 55 -5.32 -19.15 -9.06
N ARG A 56 -5.08 -18.69 -10.30
CA ARG A 56 -4.55 -17.35 -10.57
C ARG A 56 -5.49 -16.24 -10.12
N ILE A 57 -6.79 -16.38 -10.35
CA ILE A 57 -7.79 -15.42 -9.86
C ILE A 57 -7.84 -15.42 -8.33
N LYS A 58 -7.78 -16.61 -7.69
CA LYS A 58 -7.72 -16.73 -6.24
C LYS A 58 -6.45 -16.08 -5.68
N LEU A 59 -5.31 -16.22 -6.35
CA LEU A 59 -4.06 -15.58 -5.97
C LEU A 59 -4.19 -14.05 -5.99
N ALA A 60 -4.80 -13.48 -7.03
CA ALA A 60 -5.06 -12.05 -7.12
C ALA A 60 -5.99 -11.55 -6.00
N GLN A 61 -7.02 -12.32 -5.65
CA GLN A 61 -7.89 -12.04 -4.51
C GLN A 61 -7.12 -12.05 -3.18
N ASN A 62 -6.34 -13.10 -2.94
CA ASN A 62 -5.53 -13.25 -1.72
C ASN A 62 -4.52 -12.12 -1.57
N TYR A 63 -3.87 -11.73 -2.67
CA TYR A 63 -2.93 -10.61 -2.66
C TYR A 63 -3.63 -9.29 -2.36
N THR A 64 -4.80 -9.05 -2.95
CA THR A 64 -5.62 -7.86 -2.65
C THR A 64 -6.01 -7.81 -1.16
N TYR A 65 -6.39 -8.95 -0.59
CA TYR A 65 -6.71 -9.06 0.84
C TYR A 65 -5.47 -8.75 1.70
N LEU A 66 -4.33 -9.39 1.42
CA LEU A 66 -3.07 -9.16 2.13
C LEU A 66 -2.68 -7.69 2.12
N LEU A 67 -2.69 -7.06 0.95
CA LEU A 67 -2.28 -5.66 0.79
C LEU A 67 -3.14 -4.72 1.63
N ASN A 68 -4.46 -4.91 1.61
CA ASN A 68 -5.38 -4.11 2.41
C ASN A 68 -5.20 -4.35 3.91
N SER A 69 -5.04 -5.61 4.33
CA SER A 69 -4.85 -5.94 5.74
C SER A 69 -3.55 -5.36 6.30
N VAL A 70 -2.44 -5.47 5.57
CA VAL A 70 -1.15 -4.89 5.99
C VAL A 70 -1.26 -3.38 6.19
N HIS A 71 -1.89 -2.67 5.24
CA HIS A 71 -2.05 -1.22 5.35
C HIS A 71 -3.03 -0.83 6.46
N HIS A 72 -4.11 -1.59 6.64
CA HIS A 72 -5.03 -1.37 7.76
C HIS A 72 -4.33 -1.52 9.11
N HIS A 73 -3.48 -2.55 9.28
CA HIS A 73 -2.68 -2.71 10.50
C HIS A 73 -1.65 -1.60 10.68
N LYS A 74 -1.01 -1.14 9.59
CA LYS A 74 -0.11 0.01 9.63
C LYS A 74 -0.82 1.27 10.11
N ASP A 75 -1.99 1.58 9.55
CA ASP A 75 -2.80 2.72 9.95
C ASP A 75 -3.23 2.61 11.42
N LEU A 76 -3.57 1.40 11.88
CA LEU A 76 -3.91 1.14 13.27
C LEU A 76 -2.73 1.43 14.20
N LEU A 77 -1.52 0.95 13.88
CA LEU A 77 -0.31 1.22 14.67
C LEU A 77 -0.04 2.73 14.76
N PHE A 78 -0.17 3.44 13.63
CA PHE A 78 -0.04 4.89 13.61
C PHE A 78 -1.11 5.59 14.45
N SER A 79 -2.35 5.11 14.46
CA SER A 79 -3.42 5.69 15.30
C SER A 79 -3.13 5.58 16.80
N TYR A 80 -2.39 4.55 17.23
CA TYR A 80 -1.94 4.39 18.60
C TYR A 80 -0.59 5.06 18.89
N ASN A 81 -0.05 5.83 17.94
CA ASN A 81 1.30 6.40 18.02
C ASN A 81 2.40 5.34 18.25
N ILE A 82 2.17 4.14 17.74
CA ILE A 82 3.13 3.04 17.70
C ILE A 82 3.76 3.07 16.31
N ALA A 83 5.07 3.24 16.22
CA ALA A 83 5.85 3.39 14.97
C ALA A 83 5.82 4.76 14.27
N VAL A 84 5.41 5.85 14.95
CA VAL A 84 5.75 7.23 14.53
C VAL A 84 7.01 7.64 15.28
N ASP A 85 8.05 8.09 14.56
CA ASP A 85 9.23 8.68 15.18
C ASP A 85 8.84 9.98 15.90
N ARG A 86 8.76 9.90 17.25
CA ARG A 86 8.38 11.03 18.10
C ARG A 86 9.55 11.97 18.38
N SER A 87 10.75 11.70 17.86
CA SER A 87 11.93 12.55 18.07
C SER A 87 11.62 14.00 17.71
N ASN A 88 10.97 14.23 16.56
CA ASN A 88 10.60 15.58 16.13
C ASN A 88 9.51 16.24 17.00
N GLU A 89 8.52 15.48 17.46
CA GLU A 89 7.51 16.01 18.38
C GLU A 89 8.12 16.36 19.74
N MET A 90 9.02 15.52 20.24
CA MET A 90 9.74 15.73 21.48
C MET A 90 10.64 16.97 21.41
N THR A 91 11.38 17.16 20.31
CA THR A 91 12.18 18.37 20.07
C THR A 91 11.29 19.61 20.03
N LYS A 92 10.11 19.53 19.41
CA LYS A 92 9.14 20.63 19.37
C LYS A 92 8.59 20.98 20.76
N VAL A 93 8.31 19.99 21.60
CA VAL A 93 7.87 20.21 22.98
C VAL A 93 8.99 20.83 23.81
N LEU A 94 10.22 20.31 23.73
CA LEU A 94 11.40 20.86 24.39
C LEU A 94 11.64 22.33 23.99
N GLY A 95 11.47 22.67 22.71
CA GLY A 95 11.61 24.05 22.23
C GLY A 95 10.57 24.99 22.83
N LYS A 96 9.32 24.54 22.96
CA LYS A 96 8.26 25.31 23.63
C LYS A 96 8.53 25.49 25.12
N SER A 97 8.99 24.44 25.80
CA SER A 97 9.34 24.48 27.22
C SER A 97 10.51 25.44 27.47
N ALA A 98 11.58 25.36 26.67
CA ALA A 98 12.71 26.27 26.74
C ALA A 98 12.27 27.73 26.50
N ALA A 99 11.46 27.98 25.47
CA ALA A 99 10.96 29.32 25.16
C ALA A 99 10.11 29.90 26.30
N SER A 100 9.35 29.07 27.01
CA SER A 100 8.51 29.50 28.13
C SER A 100 9.32 30.06 29.31
N VAL A 101 10.58 29.63 29.46
CA VAL A 101 11.52 30.12 30.48
C VAL A 101 12.54 31.11 29.90
N GLY A 102 12.34 31.59 28.66
CA GLY A 102 13.24 32.54 28.00
C GLY A 102 14.52 31.92 27.43
N LEU A 103 14.60 30.60 27.34
CA LEU A 103 15.76 29.86 26.81
C LEU A 103 15.49 29.38 25.36
N ARG A 104 16.56 29.07 24.64
CA ARG A 104 16.50 28.50 23.28
C ARG A 104 17.18 27.14 23.26
N LEU A 105 16.73 26.26 22.36
CA LEU A 105 17.39 24.98 22.14
C LEU A 105 18.75 25.16 21.44
N PRO A 106 19.78 24.39 21.82
CA PRO A 106 21.08 24.40 21.15
C PRO A 106 20.98 24.02 19.67
N ASP A 107 21.96 24.45 18.86
CA ASP A 107 21.95 24.31 17.39
C ASP A 107 21.84 22.85 16.91
N VAL A 108 22.33 21.89 17.70
CA VAL A 108 22.18 20.44 17.46
C VAL A 108 20.73 19.95 17.39
N TYR A 109 19.76 20.74 17.86
CA TYR A 109 18.33 20.44 17.82
C TYR A 109 17.54 21.27 16.78
N GLN A 110 18.22 22.12 15.99
CA GLN A 110 17.60 22.97 14.96
C GLN A 110 17.66 22.37 13.54
N SER A 111 18.12 21.13 13.41
CA SER A 111 18.27 20.40 12.13
C SER A 111 16.95 19.85 11.58
#